data_AF-A0A5C0SF36-F1
#
_entry.id   AF-A0A5C0SF36-F1
#
_cell.length_a   1.000
_cell.length_b   1.000
_cell.length_c   1.000
_cell.angle_alpha   90.00
_cell.angle_beta   90.00
_cell.angle_gamma   90.00
#
_symmetry.space_group_name_H-M   'P 1'
#
loop_
_entity.id
_entity.type
_entity.pdbx_description
1 polymer ?
#
loop_
_entity_poly.entity_id
_entity_poly.type
_entity_poly.pdbx_seq_one_letter_code
_entity_poly.pdbx_strand_id
1 'polypeptide(L)'
;MQISLSDLVDSCSEDIYLELNTSDEHVIDELKFLKDFKKLLKQYNKPTNQIDYFISKLEGNMDFENVIHIFDIDEKSIKKKIEKHPYFKNPCDYPIRLVTIMKYLKKKGVDIDYKDMDLIVDKLIQQIDGVKKVGDGMYLKKSN
;
A
#
# COMPACT_ATOMS: atom_id res chain seq x y z
N MET A 1 42.29 11.65 7.62
CA MET A 1 41.57 10.92 8.68
C MET A 1 40.67 9.93 7.98
N GLN A 2 40.92 8.63 8.13
CA GLN A 2 40.16 7.57 7.45
C GLN A 2 39.24 6.97 8.51
N ILE A 3 37.94 7.22 8.40
CA ILE A 3 36.95 6.74 9.37
C ILE A 3 36.62 5.29 9.00
N SER A 4 36.68 4.38 9.97
CA SER A 4 36.35 2.97 9.78
C SER A 4 34.85 2.82 9.56
N LEU A 5 34.44 1.96 8.63
CA LEU A 5 33.02 1.64 8.38
C LEU A 5 32.32 1.07 9.63
N SER A 6 33.06 0.52 10.59
CA SER A 6 32.53 0.08 11.89
C SER A 6 31.97 1.23 12.71
N ASP A 7 32.58 2.41 12.63
CA ASP A 7 32.25 3.54 13.51
C ASP A 7 31.02 4.29 13.00
N LEU A 8 30.60 4.03 11.76
CA LEU A 8 29.35 4.52 11.16
C LEU A 8 28.13 3.70 11.59
N VAL A 9 28.32 2.42 11.92
CA VAL A 9 27.21 1.50 12.24
C VAL A 9 26.65 1.75 13.64
N ASP A 10 27.50 2.18 14.58
CA ASP A 10 27.08 2.47 15.96
C ASP A 10 26.31 3.81 16.11
N SER A 11 26.30 4.67 15.08
CA SER A 11 25.51 5.92 15.10
C SER A 11 24.09 5.78 14.54
N CYS A 12 23.72 4.61 13.99
CA CYS A 12 22.44 4.42 13.28
C CYS A 12 21.32 3.84 14.15
N SER A 13 21.29 4.18 15.44
CA SER A 13 20.22 3.78 16.37
C SER A 13 19.05 4.77 16.47
N GLU A 14 18.95 5.71 15.53
CA GLU A 14 17.76 6.56 15.38
C GLU A 14 17.03 6.13 14.12
N ASP A 15 15.76 5.73 14.29
CA ASP A 15 14.86 5.32 13.22
C ASP A 15 15.00 6.25 12.01
N ILE A 16 15.56 5.73 10.92
CA ILE A 16 15.74 6.48 9.67
C ILE A 16 14.35 6.67 9.06
N TYR A 17 13.67 7.74 9.48
CA TYR A 17 12.58 8.31 8.73
C TYR A 17 13.18 8.93 7.47
N LEU A 18 13.12 8.20 6.36
CA LEU A 18 13.38 8.73 5.02
C LEU A 18 12.25 9.72 4.68
N GLU A 19 12.32 10.94 5.23
CA GLU A 19 11.63 12.08 4.63
C GLU A 19 12.30 12.36 3.28
N LEU A 20 11.73 11.77 2.23
CA LEU A 20 12.08 12.05 0.84
C LEU A 20 11.75 13.53 0.55
N ASN A 21 12.71 14.41 0.81
CA ASN A 21 12.73 15.75 0.23
C ASN A 21 13.01 15.61 -1.26
N THR A 22 11.94 15.48 -2.06
CA THR A 22 12.03 15.38 -3.52
C THR A 22 12.31 16.77 -4.11
N SER A 23 13.58 17.10 -4.34
CA SER A 23 13.91 18.20 -5.25
C SER A 23 13.57 17.78 -6.69
N ASP A 24 13.23 18.74 -7.55
CA ASP A 24 12.84 18.47 -8.94
C ASP A 24 13.93 17.72 -9.74
N GLU A 25 15.21 17.90 -9.39
CA GLU A 25 16.34 17.17 -9.99
C GLU A 25 16.29 15.66 -9.67
N HIS A 26 15.88 15.27 -8.45
CA HIS A 26 15.75 13.87 -8.08
C HIS A 26 14.64 13.16 -8.87
N VAL A 27 13.54 13.85 -9.17
CA VAL A 27 12.43 13.30 -9.96
C VAL A 27 12.86 13.00 -11.40
N ILE A 28 13.70 13.88 -12.00
CA ILE A 28 14.22 13.71 -13.36
C ILE A 28 15.13 12.48 -13.44
N ASP A 29 16.03 12.30 -12.46
CA ASP A 29 16.95 11.17 -12.41
C ASP A 29 16.23 9.83 -12.17
N GLU A 30 15.22 9.82 -11.28
CA GLU A 30 14.36 8.65 -11.07
C GLU A 30 13.59 8.27 -12.34
N LEU A 31 13.01 9.25 -13.05
CA LEU A 31 12.33 9.02 -14.31
C LEU A 31 13.27 8.45 -15.38
N LYS A 32 14.50 8.95 -15.45
CA LYS A 32 15.52 8.44 -16.37
C LYS A 32 15.87 6.99 -16.06
N PHE A 33 16.12 6.67 -14.79
CA PHE A 33 16.37 5.32 -14.32
C PHE A 33 15.22 4.37 -14.68
N LEU A 34 13.98 4.73 -14.36
CA LEU A 34 12.80 3.88 -14.65
C LEU A 34 12.62 3.67 -16.16
N LYS A 35 12.87 4.70 -16.99
CA LYS A 35 12.80 4.58 -18.46
C LYS A 35 13.88 3.64 -19.00
N ASP A 36 15.09 3.67 -18.45
CA ASP A 36 16.17 2.78 -18.86
C ASP A 36 15.98 1.35 -18.34
N PHE A 37 15.50 1.19 -17.11
CA PHE A 37 15.12 -0.11 -16.57
C PHE A 37 13.98 -0.76 -17.36
N LYS A 38 12.98 0.02 -17.77
CA LYS A 38 11.91 -0.43 -18.68
C LYS A 38 12.46 -0.97 -20.00
N LYS A 39 13.45 -0.28 -20.61
CA LYS A 39 14.09 -0.77 -21.84
C LYS A 39 14.76 -2.13 -21.61
N LEU A 40 15.45 -2.27 -20.48
CA LEU A 40 16.09 -3.53 -20.10
C LEU A 40 15.06 -4.65 -19.92
N LEU A 41 13.98 -4.42 -19.19
CA LEU A 41 12.91 -5.42 -19.02
C LEU A 41 12.29 -5.85 -20.36
N LYS A 42 12.08 -4.91 -21.29
CA LYS A 42 11.61 -5.23 -22.64
C LYS A 42 12.57 -6.11 -23.43
N GLN A 43 13.89 -5.88 -23.31
CA GLN A 43 14.89 -6.73 -23.97
C GLN A 43 14.81 -8.20 -23.51
N TYR A 44 14.41 -8.43 -22.26
CA TYR A 44 14.25 -9.78 -21.69
C TYR A 44 12.80 -10.29 -21.73
N ASN A 45 11.91 -9.67 -22.51
CA ASN A 45 10.47 -10.00 -22.57
C ASN A 45 9.81 -10.09 -21.18
N LYS A 46 10.22 -9.22 -20.25
CA LYS A 46 9.63 -9.12 -18.90
C LYS A 46 8.48 -8.11 -18.88
N PRO A 47 7.47 -8.30 -18.01
CA PRO A 47 6.36 -7.36 -17.87
C PRO A 47 6.88 -6.00 -17.35
N THR A 48 6.33 -4.91 -17.91
CA THR A 48 6.72 -3.53 -17.52
C THR A 48 5.63 -2.76 -16.79
N ASN A 49 4.46 -3.36 -16.58
CA ASN A 49 3.26 -2.69 -16.07
C ASN A 49 3.51 -1.91 -14.75
N GLN A 50 4.30 -2.47 -13.84
CA GLN A 50 4.68 -1.81 -12.59
C GLN A 50 5.62 -0.64 -12.80
N ILE A 51 6.55 -0.73 -13.75
CA ILE A 51 7.46 0.37 -14.11
C ILE A 51 6.68 1.47 -14.83
N ASP A 52 5.74 1.10 -15.68
CA ASP A 52 4.84 2.04 -16.36
C ASP A 52 4.02 2.84 -15.35
N TYR A 53 3.57 2.21 -14.27
CA TYR A 53 2.91 2.87 -13.15
C TYR A 53 3.80 3.85 -12.39
N PHE A 54 5.04 3.47 -12.07
CA PHE A 54 5.94 4.38 -11.37
C PHE A 54 6.30 5.60 -12.22
N ILE A 55 6.47 5.41 -13.54
CA ILE A 55 6.69 6.52 -14.48
C ILE A 55 5.47 7.45 -14.50
N SER A 56 4.25 6.92 -14.67
CA SER A 56 3.03 7.75 -14.71
C SER A 56 2.76 8.47 -13.40
N LYS A 57 3.12 7.85 -12.27
CA LYS A 57 3.07 8.46 -10.93
C LYS A 57 3.98 9.67 -10.82
N LEU A 58 5.25 9.54 -11.23
CA LEU A 58 6.21 10.63 -11.21
C LEU A 58 5.88 11.73 -12.23
N GLU A 59 5.22 11.36 -13.34
CA GLU A 59 4.74 12.31 -14.35
C GLU A 59 3.39 12.98 -13.99
N GLY A 60 2.76 12.58 -12.87
CA GLY A 60 1.53 13.20 -12.36
C GLY A 60 0.23 12.82 -13.10
N ASN A 61 0.24 11.76 -13.91
CA ASN A 61 -0.85 11.41 -14.84
C ASN A 61 -1.80 10.31 -14.30
N MET A 62 -2.14 10.28 -13.00
CA MET A 62 -2.69 9.07 -12.39
C MET A 62 -4.22 8.93 -12.42
N ASP A 63 -4.71 7.84 -13.03
CA ASP A 63 -6.03 7.23 -12.81
C ASP A 63 -5.90 6.01 -11.87
N PHE A 64 -6.60 6.05 -10.74
CA PHE A 64 -6.52 5.06 -9.65
C PHE A 64 -7.07 3.67 -10.01
N GLU A 65 -7.85 3.55 -11.08
CA GLU A 65 -8.56 2.31 -11.41
C GLU A 65 -7.63 1.13 -11.76
N ASN A 66 -6.38 1.40 -12.14
CA ASN A 66 -5.45 0.36 -12.61
C ASN A 66 -4.49 -0.19 -11.53
N VAL A 67 -4.44 0.39 -10.33
CA VAL A 67 -3.48 -0.02 -9.27
C VAL A 67 -3.65 -1.49 -8.89
N ILE A 68 -4.90 -1.94 -8.75
CA ILE A 68 -5.24 -3.32 -8.38
C ILE A 68 -4.70 -4.33 -9.40
N HIS A 69 -4.81 -4.01 -10.69
CA HIS A 69 -4.31 -4.86 -11.78
C HIS A 69 -2.80 -4.81 -11.93
N ILE A 70 -2.17 -3.66 -11.66
CA ILE A 70 -0.73 -3.47 -11.81
C ILE A 70 0.06 -4.21 -10.72
N PHE A 71 -0.48 -4.25 -9.50
CA PHE A 71 0.15 -4.89 -8.35
C PHE A 71 -0.43 -6.28 -8.02
N ASP A 72 -1.24 -6.86 -8.92
CA ASP A 72 -1.87 -8.18 -8.74
C ASP A 72 -2.54 -8.34 -7.36
N ILE A 73 -3.23 -7.30 -6.89
CA ILE A 73 -3.85 -7.29 -5.57
C ILE A 73 -5.03 -8.26 -5.58
N ASP A 74 -4.91 -9.36 -4.83
CA ASP A 74 -5.98 -10.35 -4.69
C ASP A 74 -7.10 -9.83 -3.74
N GLU A 75 -8.01 -9.04 -4.30
CA GLU A 75 -9.20 -8.52 -3.60
C GLU A 75 -10.00 -9.62 -2.90
N LYS A 76 -10.12 -10.82 -3.52
CA LYS A 76 -10.89 -11.93 -2.96
C LYS A 76 -10.22 -12.47 -1.70
N SER A 77 -8.90 -12.61 -1.72
CA SER A 77 -8.11 -13.04 -0.56
C SER A 77 -8.19 -12.01 0.57
N ILE A 78 -8.07 -10.72 0.26
CA ILE A 78 -8.19 -9.64 1.25
C ILE A 78 -9.61 -9.63 1.85
N LYS A 79 -10.67 -9.65 1.02
CA LYS A 79 -12.06 -9.69 1.49
C LYS A 79 -12.32 -10.88 2.42
N LYS A 80 -11.89 -12.08 2.04
CA LYS A 80 -12.00 -13.28 2.89
C LYS A 80 -11.26 -13.12 4.23
N LYS A 81 -10.12 -12.44 4.25
CA LYS A 81 -9.39 -12.15 5.50
C LYS A 81 -10.16 -11.14 6.35
N ILE A 82 -10.70 -10.08 5.76
CA ILE A 82 -11.54 -9.08 6.44
C ILE A 82 -12.75 -9.76 7.07
N GLU A 83 -13.52 -10.54 6.33
CA GLU A 83 -14.70 -11.27 6.85
C GLU A 83 -14.37 -12.20 8.02
N LYS A 84 -13.14 -12.72 8.08
CA LYS A 84 -12.66 -13.57 9.19
C LYS A 84 -12.30 -12.79 10.45
N HIS A 85 -12.17 -11.47 10.39
CA HIS A 85 -11.85 -10.64 11.55
C HIS A 85 -12.90 -10.83 12.65
N PRO A 86 -12.50 -10.94 13.94
CA PRO A 86 -13.42 -11.21 15.05
C PRO A 86 -14.64 -10.29 15.07
N TYR A 87 -14.42 -8.99 14.83
CA TYR A 87 -15.49 -8.00 14.69
C TYR A 87 -16.58 -8.36 13.67
N PHE A 88 -16.22 -8.81 12.46
CA PHE A 88 -17.22 -9.12 11.44
C PHE A 88 -17.90 -10.48 11.67
N LYS A 89 -17.27 -11.38 12.45
CA LYS A 89 -17.87 -12.65 12.87
C LYS A 89 -18.86 -12.50 14.02
N ASN A 90 -18.50 -11.68 15.00
CA ASN A 90 -19.31 -11.40 16.17
C ASN A 90 -19.43 -9.88 16.34
N PRO A 91 -20.32 -9.24 15.55
CA PRO A 91 -20.48 -7.81 15.59
C PRO A 91 -20.98 -7.33 16.95
N CYS A 92 -20.45 -6.19 17.37
CA CYS A 92 -20.85 -5.49 18.58
C CYS A 92 -21.38 -4.10 18.22
N ASP A 93 -22.07 -3.45 19.16
CA ASP A 93 -22.74 -2.16 18.94
C ASP A 93 -21.76 -0.97 18.77
N TYR A 94 -20.45 -1.24 18.75
CA TYR A 94 -19.42 -0.23 18.57
C TYR A 94 -18.81 -0.30 17.16
N PRO A 95 -18.47 0.83 16.54
CA PRO A 95 -17.82 0.83 15.24
C PRO A 95 -16.35 0.38 15.34
N ILE A 96 -15.89 -0.32 14.30
CA ILE A 96 -14.48 -0.65 14.11
C ILE A 96 -13.78 0.39 13.22
N ARG A 97 -12.54 0.76 13.58
CA ARG A 97 -11.67 1.63 12.79
C ARG A 97 -11.00 0.89 11.64
N LEU A 98 -10.87 1.54 10.49
CA LEU A 98 -10.11 1.07 9.33
C LEU A 98 -8.68 0.67 9.73
N VAL A 99 -8.00 1.51 10.52
CA VAL A 99 -6.65 1.25 11.04
C VAL A 99 -6.57 -0.08 11.80
N THR A 100 -7.61 -0.46 12.54
CA THR A 100 -7.65 -1.74 13.26
C THR A 100 -7.72 -2.91 12.28
N ILE A 101 -8.54 -2.79 11.23
CA ILE A 101 -8.67 -3.79 10.17
C ILE A 101 -7.35 -3.90 9.40
N MET A 102 -6.72 -2.78 9.03
CA MET A 102 -5.42 -2.72 8.38
C MET A 102 -4.32 -3.41 9.20
N LYS A 103 -4.24 -3.13 10.52
CA LYS A 103 -3.31 -3.81 11.43
C LYS A 103 -3.53 -5.32 11.47
N TYR A 104 -4.79 -5.75 11.45
CA TYR A 104 -5.13 -7.17 11.38
C TYR A 104 -4.69 -7.79 10.04
N LEU A 105 -4.91 -7.11 8.92
CA LEU A 105 -4.49 -7.58 7.59
C LEU A 105 -2.96 -7.72 7.50
N LYS A 106 -2.20 -6.75 8.04
CA LYS A 106 -0.73 -6.85 8.17
C LYS A 106 -0.31 -8.10 8.95
N LYS A 107 -0.95 -8.37 10.10
CA LYS A 107 -0.71 -9.60 10.88
C LYS A 107 -1.08 -10.89 10.13
N LYS A 108 -1.91 -10.81 9.09
CA LYS A 108 -2.30 -11.94 8.23
C LYS A 108 -1.47 -12.03 6.94
N GLY A 109 -0.35 -11.31 6.87
CA GLY A 109 0.56 -11.33 5.73
C GLY A 109 -0.02 -10.67 4.49
N VAL A 110 -0.96 -9.73 4.66
CA VAL A 110 -1.30 -8.80 3.58
C VAL A 110 -0.28 -7.69 3.62
N ASP A 111 0.39 -7.46 2.50
CA ASP A 111 1.23 -6.30 2.31
C ASP A 111 0.33 -5.06 2.23
N ILE A 112 0.46 -4.18 3.21
CA ILE A 112 -0.34 -2.97 3.36
C ILE A 112 0.46 -1.71 3.03
N ASP A 113 1.72 -1.86 2.61
CA ASP A 113 2.62 -0.74 2.36
C ASP A 113 2.39 -0.14 0.96
N TYR A 114 1.50 -0.73 0.15
CA TYR A 114 1.03 -0.11 -1.09
C TYR A 114 0.26 1.19 -0.79
N LYS A 115 0.53 2.20 -1.61
CA LYS A 115 -0.23 3.45 -1.63
C LYS A 115 -1.70 3.13 -1.95
N ASP A 116 -2.63 3.80 -1.26
CA ASP A 116 -4.08 3.68 -1.44
C ASP A 116 -4.72 2.35 -0.97
N MET A 117 -3.99 1.53 -0.19
CA MET A 117 -4.55 0.31 0.41
C MET A 117 -5.68 0.58 1.39
N ASP A 118 -5.65 1.73 2.06
CA ASP A 118 -6.74 2.22 2.89
C ASP A 118 -8.03 2.40 2.07
N LEU A 119 -7.95 2.98 0.87
CA LEU A 119 -9.09 3.12 -0.05
C LEU A 119 -9.58 1.77 -0.56
N ILE A 120 -8.68 0.86 -0.92
CA ILE A 120 -9.04 -0.49 -1.36
C ILE A 120 -9.75 -1.26 -0.24
N VAL A 121 -9.19 -1.24 0.97
CA VAL A 121 -9.77 -1.94 2.12
C VAL A 121 -11.09 -1.29 2.53
N ASP A 122 -11.23 0.04 2.47
CA ASP A 122 -12.48 0.75 2.70
C ASP A 122 -13.58 0.28 1.74
N LYS A 123 -13.29 0.23 0.44
CA LYS A 123 -14.20 -0.30 -0.59
C LYS A 123 -14.59 -1.75 -0.29
N LEU A 124 -13.64 -2.62 0.07
CA LEU A 124 -13.91 -4.03 0.35
C LEU A 124 -14.77 -4.23 1.61
N ILE A 125 -14.57 -3.44 2.66
CA ILE A 125 -15.38 -3.50 3.89
C ILE A 125 -16.83 -3.13 3.59
N GLN A 126 -17.06 -2.08 2.80
CA GLN A 126 -18.40 -1.62 2.45
C GLN A 126 -19.18 -2.62 1.60
N GLN A 127 -18.50 -3.57 0.94
CA GLN A 127 -19.14 -4.67 0.20
C GLN A 127 -19.53 -5.88 1.07
N ILE A 128 -19.27 -5.83 2.38
CA ILE A 128 -19.67 -6.91 3.30
C ILE A 128 -21.12 -6.68 3.72
N ASP A 129 -21.93 -7.73 3.62
CA ASP A 129 -23.35 -7.65 3.99
C ASP A 129 -23.54 -7.24 5.46
N GLY A 130 -24.50 -6.32 5.67
CA GLY A 130 -24.81 -5.74 6.98
C GLY A 130 -23.81 -4.71 7.51
N VAL A 131 -22.72 -4.39 6.78
CA VAL A 131 -21.76 -3.34 7.17
C VAL A 131 -22.19 -1.98 6.63
N LYS A 132 -22.10 -0.95 7.47
CA LYS A 132 -22.31 0.46 7.08
C LYS A 132 -21.14 1.31 7.56
N LYS A 133 -20.70 2.26 6.72
CA LYS A 133 -19.77 3.31 7.11
C LYS A 133 -20.53 4.35 7.95
N VAL A 134 -20.06 4.61 9.16
CA VAL A 134 -20.72 5.51 10.13
C VAL A 134 -19.89 6.76 10.46
N GLY A 135 -18.69 6.85 9.89
CA GLY A 135 -17.80 7.99 10.03
C GLY A 135 -16.54 7.77 9.19
N ASP A 136 -15.63 8.73 9.24
CA ASP A 136 -14.36 8.61 8.54
C ASP A 136 -13.54 7.43 9.08
N GLY A 137 -13.21 6.49 8.20
CA GLY A 137 -12.59 5.21 8.54
C GLY A 137 -13.31 4.39 9.61
N MET A 138 -14.63 4.54 9.79
CA MET A 138 -15.41 3.87 10.85
C MET A 138 -16.55 3.04 10.28
N TYR A 139 -16.64 1.77 10.68
CA TYR A 139 -17.63 0.83 10.16
C TYR A 139 -18.41 0.17 11.29
N LEU A 140 -19.71 0.05 11.11
CA LEU A 140 -20.60 -0.67 12.01
C LEU A 140 -21.25 -1.83 11.25
N LYS A 141 -21.15 -3.04 11.79
CA LYS A 141 -21.92 -4.18 11.28
C LYS A 141 -23.12 -4.41 12.19
N LYS A 142 -24.33 -4.42 11.63
CA LYS A 142 -25.50 -4.79 12.40
C LYS A 142 -25.52 -6.31 12.60
N SER A 143 -25.74 -6.74 13.84
CA SER A 143 -26.18 -8.11 14.11
C SER A 143 -27.60 -8.25 13.56
N ASN A 144 -27.80 -9.16 12.61
CA ASN A 144 -29.15 -9.57 12.19
C ASN A 144 -29.77 -10.48 13.24
#